data_AF-A0A9E2ZGV7-F1
#
_entry.id   AF-A0A9E2ZGV7-F1
#
_cell.length_a   1.000
_cell.length_b   1.000
_cell.length_c   1.000
_cell.angle_alpha   90.00
_cell.angle_beta   90.00
_cell.angle_gamma   90.00
#
_symmetry.space_group_name_H-M   'P 1'
#
loop_
_entity.id
_entity.type
_entity.pdbx_description
1 polymer ?
#
loop_
_entity_poly.entity_id
_entity_poly.type
_entity_poly.pdbx_seq_one_letter_code
_entity_poly.pdbx_strand_id
1 'polypeptide(L)'
;MSLMPAPVAAGILSTPNNHTTRQERSMPFIDIKVIQGVFTPEEKRELVERVSEAVIAVEGEAMRPLTHTAISETPSGEWAVGGSAKTAEDVKALRTAGATL
;
A
#
# COMPACT_ATOMS: atom_id res chain seq x y z
N MET A 1 8.38 25.22 -64.84
CA MET A 1 7.90 25.79 -63.56
C MET A 1 6.38 25.67 -63.56
N SER A 2 5.86 24.56 -63.05
CA SER A 2 4.42 24.32 -62.90
C SER A 2 4.22 23.65 -61.55
N LEU A 3 3.49 24.35 -60.69
CA LEU A 3 3.19 23.98 -59.31
C LEU A 3 2.40 22.66 -59.27
N MET A 4 2.86 21.70 -58.49
CA MET A 4 1.95 20.83 -57.74
C MET A 4 1.39 21.63 -56.55
N PRO A 5 0.21 21.26 -56.01
CA PRO A 5 0.31 20.59 -54.72
C PRO A 5 -0.58 19.35 -54.54
N ALA A 6 -0.09 18.53 -53.61
CA ALA A 6 -0.54 17.25 -53.12
C ALA A 6 -1.94 17.25 -52.45
N PRO A 7 -2.57 16.07 -52.26
CA PRO A 7 -3.81 15.95 -51.52
C PRO A 7 -3.53 16.14 -50.03
N VAL A 8 -4.26 17.06 -49.38
CA VAL A 8 -4.21 17.18 -47.92
C VAL A 8 -5.37 16.40 -47.33
N ALA A 9 -4.99 15.46 -46.48
CA ALA A 9 -5.79 14.44 -45.83
C ALA A 9 -7.05 14.99 -45.14
N ALA A 10 -8.09 14.16 -45.14
CA ALA A 10 -9.22 14.26 -44.24
C ALA A 10 -8.71 14.42 -42.80
N GLY A 11 -8.81 15.63 -42.27
CA GLY A 11 -8.61 15.92 -40.86
C GLY A 11 -9.74 15.27 -40.08
N ILE A 12 -9.52 14.02 -39.67
CA ILE A 12 -10.27 13.41 -38.58
C ILE A 12 -10.10 14.35 -37.40
N LEU A 13 -11.18 14.99 -36.99
CA LEU A 13 -11.27 15.78 -35.78
C LEU A 13 -11.01 14.83 -34.61
N SER A 14 -9.74 14.56 -34.32
CA SER A 14 -9.34 13.92 -33.09
C SER A 14 -9.62 14.97 -32.02
N THR A 15 -10.72 14.77 -31.32
CA THR A 15 -11.02 15.44 -30.05
C THR A 15 -9.72 15.54 -29.25
N PRO A 16 -9.34 16.73 -28.73
CA PRO A 16 -8.27 16.79 -27.76
C PRO A 16 -8.77 15.98 -26.58
N ASN A 17 -8.21 14.78 -26.44
CA ASN A 17 -8.53 13.89 -25.36
C ASN A 17 -7.95 14.58 -24.13
N ASN A 18 -8.79 15.35 -23.46
CA ASN A 18 -8.51 16.05 -22.23
C ASN A 18 -8.42 14.99 -21.12
N HIS A 19 -7.44 14.11 -21.23
CA HIS A 19 -6.80 13.52 -20.08
C HIS A 19 -5.97 14.64 -19.44
N THR A 20 -6.67 15.63 -18.87
CA THR A 20 -6.18 16.15 -17.61
C THR A 20 -5.98 14.90 -16.78
N THR A 21 -4.72 14.49 -16.60
CA THR A 21 -4.35 13.65 -15.48
C THR A 21 -4.85 14.39 -14.26
N ARG A 22 -6.12 14.17 -13.89
CA ARG A 22 -6.47 13.87 -12.52
C ARG A 22 -5.46 12.77 -12.22
N GLN A 23 -4.29 13.15 -11.70
CA GLN A 23 -3.58 12.26 -10.81
C GLN A 23 -4.71 11.70 -9.97
N GLU A 24 -5.04 10.43 -10.18
CA GLU A 24 -5.66 9.70 -9.11
C GLU A 24 -4.77 10.04 -7.94
N ARG A 25 -5.28 10.87 -7.01
CA ARG A 25 -4.60 11.12 -5.76
C ARG A 25 -4.53 9.74 -5.17
N SER A 26 -3.47 9.00 -5.50
CA SER A 26 -3.24 7.65 -5.05
C SER A 26 -3.24 7.82 -3.55
N MET A 27 -4.27 7.31 -2.89
CA MET A 27 -4.36 7.32 -1.45
C MET A 27 -3.64 6.05 -1.02
N PRO A 28 -2.32 6.08 -0.76
CA PRO A 28 -1.60 4.87 -0.43
C PRO A 28 -2.18 4.37 0.88
N PHE A 29 -2.65 3.12 0.89
CA PHE A 29 -3.27 2.53 2.06
C PHE A 29 -2.50 1.28 2.47
N ILE A 30 -2.06 1.26 3.72
CA ILE A 30 -1.30 0.17 4.32
C ILE A 30 -2.19 -0.51 5.37
N ASP A 31 -2.46 -1.81 5.16
CA ASP A 31 -3.16 -2.66 6.13
C ASP A 31 -2.17 -3.62 6.80
N ILE A 32 -1.94 -3.40 8.09
CA ILE A 32 -1.05 -4.22 8.90
C ILE A 32 -1.91 -5.25 9.63
N LYS A 33 -1.82 -6.50 9.19
CA LYS A 33 -2.59 -7.60 9.81
C LYS A 33 -1.78 -8.30 10.89
N VAL A 34 -2.37 -8.40 12.07
CA VAL A 34 -1.75 -9.05 13.23
C VAL A 34 -2.76 -9.95 13.96
N ILE A 35 -2.26 -10.86 14.78
CA ILE A 35 -3.11 -11.65 15.69
C ILE A 35 -3.42 -10.82 16.94
N GLN A 36 -4.68 -10.84 17.38
CA GLN A 36 -5.14 -10.17 18.60
C GLN A 36 -4.31 -10.59 19.81
N GLY A 37 -3.94 -9.60 20.62
CA GLY A 37 -3.24 -9.82 21.88
C GLY A 37 -1.76 -10.16 21.74
N VAL A 38 -1.19 -10.24 20.54
CA VAL A 38 0.27 -10.44 20.34
C VAL A 38 1.07 -9.17 20.63
N PHE A 39 0.52 -8.01 20.29
CA PHE A 39 1.16 -6.71 20.47
C PHE A 39 0.44 -5.88 21.54
N THR A 40 1.20 -5.09 22.31
CA THR A 40 0.60 -4.10 23.23
C THR A 40 0.03 -2.91 22.46
N PRO A 41 -0.85 -2.09 23.06
CA PRO A 41 -1.34 -0.85 22.43
C PRO A 41 -0.20 0.08 21.97
N GLU A 42 0.87 0.17 22.75
CA GLU A 42 2.06 0.99 22.45
C GLU A 42 2.83 0.43 21.26
N GLU A 43 3.05 -0.89 21.22
CA GLU A 43 3.70 -1.56 20.07
C GLU A 43 2.86 -1.39 18.80
N LYS A 44 1.53 -1.47 18.89
CA LYS A 44 0.64 -1.22 17.74
C LYS A 44 0.76 0.21 17.23
N ARG A 45 0.83 1.20 18.13
CA ARG A 45 1.06 2.59 17.77
C ARG A 45 2.40 2.77 17.05
N GLU A 46 3.48 2.23 17.64
CA GLU A 46 4.81 2.31 17.06
C GLU A 46 4.86 1.65 15.67
N LEU A 47 4.18 0.52 15.50
CA LEU A 47 4.11 -0.20 14.22
C LEU A 47 3.45 0.65 13.12
N VAL A 48 2.32 1.29 13.42
CA VAL A 48 1.64 2.20 12.48
C VAL A 48 2.53 3.38 12.11
N GLU A 49 3.16 4.03 13.09
CA GLU A 49 4.02 5.19 12.85
C GLU A 49 5.24 4.81 12.00
N ARG A 50 5.98 3.76 12.38
CA ARG A 50 7.22 3.37 11.70
C ARG A 50 6.99 2.83 10.30
N VAL A 51 5.92 2.06 10.08
CA VAL A 51 5.58 1.57 8.74
C VAL A 51 5.15 2.72 7.84
N SER A 52 4.40 3.69 8.37
CA SER A 52 4.02 4.90 7.62
C SER A 52 5.25 5.69 7.19
N GLU A 53 6.20 5.96 8.10
CA GLU A 53 7.45 6.66 7.76
C GLU A 53 8.28 5.90 6.73
N ALA A 54 8.35 4.57 6.83
CA ALA A 54 9.10 3.76 5.87
C ALA A 54 8.53 3.88 4.44
N VAL A 55 7.20 3.91 4.30
CA VAL A 55 6.55 4.10 2.99
C VAL A 55 6.73 5.53 2.49
N ILE A 56 6.55 6.53 3.36
CA ILE A 56 6.74 7.95 3.01
C ILE A 56 8.18 8.22 2.54
N ALA A 57 9.17 7.57 3.15
CA ALA A 57 10.56 7.68 2.74
C ALA A 57 10.82 7.18 1.31
N VAL A 58 10.00 6.26 0.80
CA VAL A 58 10.08 5.73 -0.57
C VAL A 58 9.25 6.56 -1.56
N GLU A 59 8.00 6.87 -1.20
CA GLU A 59 7.05 7.60 -2.05
C GLU A 59 7.34 9.11 -2.14
N GLY A 60 8.03 9.65 -1.14
CA GLY A 60 8.33 11.07 -1.01
C GLY A 60 7.35 11.82 -0.10
N GLU A 61 7.86 12.89 0.51
CA GLU A 61 7.17 13.67 1.55
C GLU A 61 5.84 14.30 1.08
N ALA A 62 5.69 14.57 -0.21
CA ALA A 62 4.45 15.07 -0.80
C ALA A 62 3.26 14.10 -0.62
N MET A 63 3.53 12.81 -0.40
CA MET A 63 2.52 11.77 -0.22
C MET A 63 2.07 11.60 1.24
N ARG A 64 2.78 12.17 2.22
CA ARG A 64 2.44 12.09 3.65
C ARG A 64 0.95 12.37 3.99
N PRO A 65 0.30 13.42 3.47
CA PRO A 65 -1.12 13.68 3.80
C PRO A 65 -2.09 12.69 3.15
N LEU A 66 -1.62 11.87 2.20
CA LEU A 66 -2.42 10.88 1.49
C LEU A 66 -2.14 9.45 1.95
N THR A 67 -1.02 9.21 2.64
CA THR A 67 -0.65 7.90 3.20
C THR A 67 -1.49 7.58 4.43
N HIS A 68 -2.26 6.50 4.34
CA HIS A 68 -3.12 5.99 5.40
C HIS A 68 -2.60 4.63 5.85
N THR A 69 -2.51 4.42 7.16
CA THR A 69 -2.06 3.15 7.72
C THR A 69 -3.04 2.71 8.81
N ALA A 70 -3.45 1.45 8.78
CA ALA A 70 -4.35 0.85 9.75
C ALA A 70 -3.80 -0.49 10.24
N ILE A 71 -4.19 -0.87 11.46
CA ILE A 71 -3.97 -2.23 11.98
C ILE A 71 -5.31 -2.97 11.99
N SER A 72 -5.29 -4.18 11.44
CA SER A 72 -6.39 -5.13 11.47
C SER A 72 -6.02 -6.32 12.33
N GLU A 73 -6.79 -6.58 13.39
CA GLU A 73 -6.51 -7.69 14.30
C GLU A 73 -7.40 -8.90 14.01
N THR A 74 -6.78 -10.05 13.78
CA THR A 74 -7.45 -11.34 13.60
C THR A 74 -7.52 -12.07 14.95
N PRO A 75 -8.66 -12.66 15.35
CA PRO A 75 -8.76 -13.42 16.59
C PRO A 75 -7.70 -14.54 16.70
N SER A 76 -7.33 -14.87 17.94
CA SER A 76 -6.36 -15.95 18.21
C SER A 76 -6.88 -17.29 17.68
N GLY A 77 -6.04 -18.05 16.97
CA GLY A 77 -6.42 -19.32 16.35
C GLY A 77 -7.08 -19.22 14.97
N GLU A 78 -7.40 -18.01 14.50
CA GLU A 78 -8.02 -17.80 13.17
C GLU A 78 -7.00 -17.42 12.08
N TRP A 79 -5.71 -17.33 12.44
CA TRP A 79 -4.60 -17.11 11.52
C TRP A 79 -3.76 -18.38 11.37
N ALA A 80 -3.59 -18.89 10.15
CA ALA A 80 -2.76 -20.06 9.89
C ALA A 80 -1.51 -19.73 9.07
N VAL A 81 -0.37 -20.34 9.44
CA VAL A 81 0.87 -20.33 8.66
C VAL A 81 1.26 -21.77 8.37
N GLY A 82 1.48 -22.11 7.10
CA GLY A 82 1.84 -23.47 6.68
C GLY A 82 0.79 -24.54 7.04
N GLY A 83 -0.50 -24.16 7.05
CA GLY A 83 -1.59 -25.06 7.44
C GLY A 83 -1.78 -25.24 8.95
N SER A 84 -1.00 -24.57 9.79
CA SER A 84 -1.15 -24.60 11.25
C SER A 84 -1.74 -23.30 11.76
N ALA A 85 -2.93 -23.36 12.35
CA ALA A 85 -3.52 -22.25 13.10
C ALA A 85 -2.60 -21.84 14.26
N LYS A 86 -2.40 -20.54 14.42
CA LYS A 86 -1.50 -19.96 15.43
C LYS A 86 -2.32 -19.23 16.48
N THR A 87 -2.02 -19.52 17.73
CA THR A 87 -2.52 -18.75 18.87
C THR A 87 -1.64 -17.54 19.13
N ALA A 88 -2.17 -16.56 19.86
CA ALA A 88 -1.38 -15.44 20.35
C ALA A 88 -0.21 -15.90 21.23
N GLU A 89 -0.42 -16.96 22.03
CA GLU A 89 0.62 -17.57 22.85
C GLU A 89 1.75 -18.16 22.00
N ASP A 90 1.43 -18.90 20.93
CA ASP A 90 2.44 -19.47 20.02
C ASP A 90 3.33 -18.38 19.43
N VAL A 91 2.74 -17.28 18.99
CA VAL A 91 3.48 -16.17 18.39
C VAL A 91 4.32 -15.42 19.43
N LYS A 92 3.82 -15.22 20.65
CA LYS A 92 4.60 -14.64 21.75
C LYS A 92 5.78 -15.52 22.14
N ALA A 93 5.58 -16.83 22.19
CA ALA A 93 6.64 -17.79 22.44
C ALA A 93 7.75 -17.68 21.38
N LEU A 94 7.39 -17.58 20.09
CA LEU A 94 8.36 -17.36 19.00
C LEU A 94 9.12 -16.04 19.13
N ARG A 95 8.45 -14.94 19.51
CA ARG A 95 9.12 -13.64 19.75
C ARG A 95 10.16 -13.74 20.87
N THR A 96 9.88 -14.53 21.90
CA THR A 96 10.75 -14.69 23.07
C THR A 96 11.89 -15.68 22.82
N ALA A 97 11.63 -16.72 22.00
CA ALA A 97 12.60 -17.77 21.70
C ALA A 97 13.77 -17.31 20.81
N GLY A 98 13.70 -16.11 20.21
CA GLY A 98 14.67 -15.63 19.25
C GLY A 98 14.56 -16.44 17.96
N ALA A 99 13.85 -15.91 16.97
CA ALA A 99 13.48 -16.59 15.73
C ALA A 99 14.62 -17.43 15.13
N THR A 100 14.57 -18.75 15.37
CA THR A 100 15.23 -19.75 14.52
C THR A 100 14.12 -20.31 13.64
N LEU A 101 13.85 -19.59 12.54
CA LEU A 101 13.04 -20.08 11.43
C LEU A 101 13.96 -20.72 10.39
#